data_AF-A0A182U7T8-F1
#
_entry.id   AF-A0A182U7T8-F1
#
_cell.length_a   1.000
_cell.length_b   1.000
_cell.length_c   1.000
_cell.angle_alpha   90.00
_cell.angle_beta   90.00
_cell.angle_gamma   90.00
#
_symmetry.space_group_name_H-M   'P 1'
#
loop_
_entity.id
_entity.type
_entity.pdbx_description
1 polymer ?
#
loop_
_entity_poly.entity_id
_entity_poly.type
_entity_poly.pdbx_seq_one_letter_code
_entity_poly.pdbx_strand_id
1 'polypeptide(L)'
;MAPWLSIFGDFTKDASAMYNNFRVYGTGLLCVMGLIVYVGVKFVNKFATVALACVIFSIIAVYAGIFDNIDGNDKLFMCVLGKRLLKDVAVANCSKDEGGVLWNYFCA
;
A
#
# COMPACT_ATOMS: atom_id res chain seq x y z
N MET A 1 -1.82 1.27 -0.46
CA MET A 1 -2.79 0.98 0.62
C MET A 1 -3.66 2.21 0.76
N ALA A 2 -4.98 2.06 0.66
CA ALA A 2 -5.93 3.17 0.61
C ALA A 2 -6.38 3.56 2.03
N PRO A 3 -5.84 4.64 2.63
CA PRO A 3 -6.17 5.03 4.00
C PRO A 3 -7.63 5.47 4.16
N TRP A 4 -8.30 5.83 3.08
CA TRP A 4 -9.72 6.23 3.07
C TRP A 4 -10.70 5.07 3.27
N LEU A 5 -10.23 3.81 3.24
CA LEU A 5 -11.07 2.62 3.38
C LEU A 5 -10.97 2.01 4.78
N SER A 6 -10.56 2.76 5.80
CA SER A 6 -10.48 2.28 7.18
C SER A 6 -11.79 2.57 7.95
N ILE A 7 -12.50 1.52 8.39
CA ILE A 7 -13.71 1.67 9.25
C ILE A 7 -13.31 1.77 10.72
N PHE A 8 -12.46 0.86 11.19
CA PHE A 8 -11.83 0.95 12.51
C PHE A 8 -10.55 1.80 12.44
N GLY A 9 -10.67 3.12 12.60
CA GLY A 9 -9.54 4.04 12.91
C GLY A 9 -8.32 3.99 11.99
N ASP A 10 -7.18 4.48 12.48
CA ASP A 10 -5.91 4.51 11.75
C ASP A 10 -5.10 3.22 11.98
N PHE A 11 -4.91 2.45 10.91
CA PHE A 11 -4.18 1.19 10.89
C PHE A 11 -2.71 1.27 11.27
N THR A 12 -2.09 2.46 11.10
CA THR A 12 -0.68 2.64 11.38
C THR A 12 -0.39 2.59 12.88
N LYS A 13 -1.40 2.86 13.72
CA LYS A 13 -1.23 3.00 15.17
C LYS A 13 -1.66 1.75 15.93
N ASP A 14 -2.72 1.08 15.48
CA ASP A 14 -3.34 -0.03 16.20
C ASP A 14 -3.46 -1.30 15.35
N ALA A 15 -2.72 -2.34 15.74
CA ALA A 15 -2.79 -3.65 15.07
C ALA A 15 -4.17 -4.31 15.21
N SER A 16 -4.87 -4.12 16.32
CA SER A 16 -6.22 -4.65 16.56
C SER A 16 -7.25 -4.07 15.60
N ALA A 17 -7.18 -2.77 15.33
CA ALA A 17 -8.00 -2.08 14.34
C ALA A 17 -7.75 -2.60 12.91
N MET A 18 -6.49 -2.89 12.57
CA MET A 18 -6.11 -3.55 11.32
C MET A 18 -6.80 -4.91 11.15
N TYR A 19 -6.69 -5.80 12.15
CA TYR A 19 -7.31 -7.13 12.07
C TYR A 19 -8.83 -7.07 11.91
N ASN A 20 -9.50 -6.17 12.61
CA ASN A 20 -10.96 -6.04 12.53
C ASN A 20 -11.40 -5.58 11.14
N ASN A 21 -10.71 -4.63 10.50
CA ASN A 21 -11.03 -4.21 9.13
C ASN A 21 -10.78 -5.35 8.12
N PHE A 22 -9.69 -6.10 8.25
CA PHE A 22 -9.46 -7.26 7.36
C PHE A 22 -10.56 -8.32 7.50
N ARG A 23 -11.08 -8.56 8.71
CA ARG A 23 -12.19 -9.48 8.92
C ARG A 23 -13.47 -8.99 8.26
N VAL A 24 -13.82 -7.71 8.40
CA VAL A 24 -15.05 -7.14 7.81
C VAL A 24 -14.95 -7.10 6.28
N TYR A 25 -13.86 -6.58 5.72
CA TYR A 25 -13.68 -6.56 4.27
C TYR A 25 -13.53 -7.95 3.67
N GLY A 26 -12.85 -8.86 4.37
CA GLY A 26 -12.68 -10.25 3.94
C GLY A 26 -14.00 -11.02 3.90
N THR A 27 -14.85 -10.89 4.93
CA THR A 27 -16.17 -11.53 4.96
C THR A 27 -17.11 -10.94 3.92
N GLY A 28 -17.14 -9.61 3.75
CA GLY A 28 -17.92 -8.96 2.69
C GLY A 28 -17.52 -9.41 1.29
N LEU A 29 -16.21 -9.45 1.01
CA LEU A 29 -15.69 -9.92 -0.28
C LEU A 29 -16.03 -11.40 -0.53
N LEU A 30 -15.93 -12.25 0.49
CA LEU A 30 -16.32 -13.67 0.41
C LEU A 30 -17.79 -13.83 0.06
N CYS A 31 -18.69 -13.08 0.70
CA CYS A 31 -20.12 -13.11 0.38
C CYS A 31 -20.39 -12.71 -1.07
N VAL A 32 -19.74 -11.64 -1.56
CA VAL A 32 -19.89 -11.18 -2.95
C VAL A 32 -19.36 -12.22 -3.94
N MET A 33 -18.17 -12.77 -3.72
CA MET A 33 -17.63 -13.81 -4.58
C MET A 33 -18.49 -15.08 -4.57
N GLY A 34 -19.02 -15.46 -3.41
CA GLY A 34 -19.98 -16.56 -3.28
C GLY A 34 -21.26 -16.33 -4.09
N LEU A 35 -21.84 -15.14 -4.02
CA LEU A 35 -23.02 -14.77 -4.81
C LEU A 35 -22.73 -14.79 -6.31
N ILE A 36 -21.57 -14.28 -6.74
CA ILE A 36 -21.17 -14.28 -8.16
C ILE A 36 -21.06 -15.72 -8.68
N VAL A 37 -20.45 -16.62 -7.92
CA VAL A 37 -20.32 -18.04 -8.28
C VAL A 37 -21.69 -18.71 -8.31
N TYR A 38 -22.58 -18.38 -7.37
CA TYR A 38 -23.95 -18.89 -7.31
C TYR A 38 -24.80 -18.49 -8.53
N VAL A 39 -24.67 -17.25 -9.01
CA VAL A 39 -25.42 -16.75 -10.19
C VAL A 39 -24.98 -17.43 -11.50
N GLY A 40 -23.72 -17.86 -11.59
CA GLY A 40 -23.32 -18.79 -12.65
C GLY A 40 -21.86 -18.67 -13.11
N VAL A 41 -21.21 -19.83 -13.18
CA VAL A 41 -19.79 -19.98 -13.56
C VAL A 41 -19.43 -19.50 -14.98
N LYS A 42 -20.41 -19.41 -15.89
CA LYS A 42 -20.19 -18.91 -17.26
C LYS A 42 -19.82 -17.42 -17.28
N PHE A 43 -20.36 -16.62 -16.36
CA PHE A 43 -20.01 -15.20 -16.25
C PHE A 43 -18.60 -15.04 -15.68
N VAL A 44 -18.26 -15.78 -14.63
CA VAL A 44 -16.91 -15.77 -14.01
C VAL A 44 -15.81 -16.12 -15.02
N ASN A 45 -16.06 -17.09 -15.89
CA ASN A 45 -15.11 -17.50 -16.93
C ASN A 45 -14.74 -16.35 -17.89
N LYS A 46 -15.65 -15.39 -18.11
CA LYS A 46 -15.38 -14.21 -18.93
C LYS A 46 -14.60 -13.12 -18.19
N PHE A 47 -14.73 -13.03 -16.86
CA PHE A 47 -13.91 -12.14 -16.02
C PHE A 47 -12.49 -12.67 -15.79
N ALA A 48 -12.29 -13.99 -15.86
CA ALA A 48 -10.98 -14.61 -15.70
C ALA A 48 -9.95 -14.12 -16.73
N THR A 49 -10.35 -13.91 -17.99
CA THR A 49 -9.45 -13.36 -19.02
C THR A 49 -9.06 -11.91 -18.75
N VAL A 50 -9.96 -11.11 -18.17
CA VAL A 50 -9.65 -9.73 -17.75
C VAL A 50 -8.64 -9.72 -16.61
N ALA A 51 -8.80 -10.61 -15.63
CA ALA A 51 -7.83 -10.76 -14.54
C ALA A 51 -6.44 -11.18 -15.06
N LEU A 52 -6.39 -12.13 -16.00
CA LEU A 52 -5.15 -12.53 -16.66
C LEU A 52 -4.49 -11.35 -17.39
N ALA A 53 -5.26 -10.57 -18.15
CA ALA A 53 -4.74 -9.39 -18.85
C ALA A 53 -4.17 -8.36 -17.86
N CYS A 54 -4.85 -8.11 -16.74
CA CYS A 54 -4.37 -7.22 -15.68
C CYS A 54 -3.01 -7.67 -15.10
N VAL A 55 -2.84 -8.97 -14.88
CA VAL A 55 -1.55 -9.52 -14.39
C VAL A 55 -0.45 -9.33 -15.42
N ILE A 56 -0.72 -9.59 -16.70
CA ILE A 56 0.26 -9.38 -17.78
C ILE A 56 0.66 -7.90 -17.86
N PHE A 57 -0.30 -6.97 -17.81
CA PHE A 57 -0.01 -5.54 -17.79
C PHE A 57 0.81 -5.12 -16.56
N SER A 58 0.51 -5.70 -15.39
CA SER A 58 1.28 -5.43 -14.16
C SER A 58 2.74 -5.88 -14.29
N ILE A 59 2.97 -7.06 -14.89
CA ILE A 59 4.33 -7.56 -15.15
C ILE A 59 5.08 -6.65 -16.13
N ILE A 60 4.44 -6.25 -17.23
CA ILE A 60 5.02 -5.32 -18.21
C ILE A 60 5.37 -3.99 -17.55
N ALA A 61 4.50 -3.45 -16.70
CA ALA A 61 4.75 -2.21 -15.98
C ALA A 61 5.95 -2.29 -15.05
N VAL A 62 6.15 -3.43 -14.36
CA VAL A 62 7.34 -3.66 -13.54
C VAL A 62 8.60 -3.67 -14.40
N TYR A 63 8.59 -4.38 -15.55
CA TYR A 63 9.74 -4.38 -16.46
C TYR A 63 10.04 -2.97 -16.99
N ALA A 64 9.02 -2.23 -17.43
CA ALA A 64 9.17 -0.85 -17.88
C ALA A 64 9.78 0.04 -16.78
N GLY A 65 9.34 -0.12 -15.53
CA GLY A 65 9.91 0.59 -14.38
C GLY A 65 11.38 0.25 -14.12
N ILE A 66 11.81 -1.00 -14.36
CA ILE A 66 13.22 -1.40 -14.25
C ILE A 66 14.05 -0.72 -15.34
N PHE A 67 13.57 -0.69 -16.58
CA PHE A 67 14.27 -0.02 -17.68
C PHE A 67 14.38 1.50 -17.47
N ASP A 68 13.35 2.14 -16.94
CA ASP A 68 13.36 3.57 -16.61
C ASP A 68 14.38 3.92 -15.49
N ASN A 69 14.70 2.95 -14.63
CA ASN A 69 15.63 3.13 -13.51
C ASN A 69 17.09 2.72 -13.82
N ILE A 70 17.45 2.42 -15.08
CA ILE A 70 18.79 1.93 -15.43
C ILE A 70 19.90 2.91 -15.04
N ASP A 71 19.67 4.21 -15.21
CA ASP A 71 20.63 5.26 -14.85
C ASP A 71 20.47 5.74 -13.39
N GLY A 72 19.58 5.11 -12.62
CA GLY A 72 19.22 5.52 -11.26
C GLY A 72 18.26 6.72 -11.23
N ASN A 73 17.43 6.79 -10.18
CA ASN A 73 16.42 7.83 -10.05
C ASN A 73 16.15 8.21 -8.58
N ASP A 74 16.35 9.49 -8.24
CA ASP A 74 16.18 10.03 -6.88
C ASP A 74 14.73 10.42 -6.52
N LYS A 75 13.74 10.00 -7.31
CA LYS A 75 12.32 10.35 -7.09
C LYS A 75 11.74 9.80 -5.77
N LEU A 76 12.35 8.77 -5.17
CA LEU A 76 11.92 8.18 -3.90
C LEU A 76 12.93 8.47 -2.79
N PHE A 77 12.67 9.48 -1.97
CA PHE A 77 13.49 9.80 -0.81
C PHE A 77 13.02 9.01 0.43
N MET A 78 13.97 8.41 1.14
CA MET A 78 13.71 7.71 2.41
C MET A 78 14.58 8.31 3.50
N CYS A 79 14.02 8.53 4.68
CA CYS A 79 14.72 9.17 5.78
C CYS A 79 15.17 8.15 6.82
N VAL A 80 16.47 8.17 7.11
CA VAL A 80 17.13 7.22 7.99
C VAL A 80 17.75 7.97 9.16
N LEU A 81 17.43 7.53 10.38
CA LEU A 81 18.04 8.03 11.61
C LEU A 81 19.02 6.97 12.14
N GLY A 82 20.31 7.17 11.86
CA GLY A 82 21.35 6.20 12.19
C GLY A 82 21.13 4.86 11.47
N LYS A 83 20.70 3.83 12.20
CA LYS A 83 20.38 2.49 11.65
C LYS A 83 18.87 2.19 11.56
N ARG A 84 18.00 3.17 11.83
CA ARG A 84 16.54 2.99 11.84
C ARG A 84 15.89 3.79 10.71
N LEU A 85 14.91 3.17 10.03
CA LEU A 85 14.08 3.86 9.04
C LEU A 85 12.95 4.61 9.75
N LEU A 86 12.69 5.85 9.33
CA LEU A 86 11.58 6.65 9.84
C LEU A 86 10.33 6.36 9.00
N LYS A 87 9.26 5.87 9.65
CA LYS A 87 7.96 5.62 9.02
C LYS A 87 7.07 6.84 9.18
N ASP A 88 6.43 7.27 8.08
CA ASP A 88 5.26 8.17 8.13
C ASP A 88 5.52 9.53 8.81
N VAL A 89 6.64 10.17 8.50
CA VAL A 89 6.84 11.56 8.91
C VAL A 89 6.76 12.41 7.65
N ALA A 90 5.78 13.31 7.59
CA ALA A 90 5.62 14.29 6.51
C ALA A 90 6.73 15.35 6.61
N VAL A 91 7.96 14.95 6.33
CA VAL A 91 9.14 15.81 6.35
C VAL A 91 9.54 16.08 4.92
N ALA A 92 9.47 17.35 4.51
CA ALA A 92 9.96 17.76 3.20
C ALA A 92 11.49 17.64 3.10
N ASN A 93 12.21 17.89 4.21
CA ASN A 93 13.67 17.84 4.29
C ASN A 93 14.13 17.06 5.52
N CYS A 94 14.79 15.92 5.30
CA CYS A 94 15.32 15.10 6.39
C CYS A 94 16.68 15.60 6.88
N SER A 95 16.63 16.78 7.51
CA SER A 95 17.79 17.43 8.10
C SER A 95 17.85 17.23 9.62
N LYS A 96 19.07 17.31 10.17
CA LYS A 96 19.38 17.28 11.61
C LYS A 96 19.41 18.68 12.23
N ASP A 97 19.00 19.71 11.50
CA ASP A 97 19.08 21.11 11.97
C ASP A 97 18.42 21.30 13.35
N GLU A 98 19.10 22.05 14.22
CA GLU A 98 18.60 22.40 15.55
C GLU A 98 17.31 23.22 15.42
N GLY A 99 16.22 22.71 15.99
CA GLY A 99 14.87 23.29 15.84
C GLY A 99 14.05 22.76 14.67
N GLY A 100 14.58 21.84 13.86
CA GLY A 100 13.82 21.14 12.81
C GLY A 100 12.73 20.21 13.37
N VAL A 101 11.79 19.78 12.53
CA VAL A 101 10.71 18.85 12.94
C VAL A 101 11.27 17.54 13.49
N LEU A 102 12.30 16.98 12.87
CA LEU A 102 12.95 15.75 13.35
C LEU A 102 13.71 15.98 14.67
N TRP A 103 14.36 17.13 14.83
CA TRP A 103 15.06 17.48 16.08
C TRP A 103 14.09 17.58 17.24
N ASN A 104 12.91 18.20 17.07
CA ASN A 104 11.90 18.31 18.12
C ASN A 104 11.27 16.96 18.52
N TYR A 105 11.17 15.99 17.60
CA TYR A 105 10.63 14.67 17.93
C TYR A 105 11.63 13.75 18.64
N PHE A 106 12.93 13.87 18.35
CA PHE A 106 13.94 12.89 18.78
C PHE A 106 15.05 13.43 19.68
N CYS A 107 15.28 14.76 19.72
CA CYS A 107 16.41 15.39 20.40
C CYS A 107 16.05 16.54 21.34
N ALA A 108 14.78 16.98 21.39
CA ALA A 108 14.29 17.92 22.39
C ALA A 108 14.12 17.27 23.77
#